data_AF-A0A2J6HKL4-F1
#
_entry.id   AF-A0A2J6HKL4-F1
#
_cell.length_a   1.000
_cell.length_b   1.000
_cell.length_c   1.000
_cell.angle_alpha   90.00
_cell.angle_beta   90.00
_cell.angle_gamma   90.00
#
_symmetry.space_group_name_H-M   'P 1'
#
loop_
_entity.id
_entity.type
_entity.pdbx_description
1 polymer ?
#
loop_
_entity_poly.entity_id
_entity_poly.type
_entity_poly.pdbx_seq_one_letter_code
_entity_poly.pdbx_strand_id
1 'polypeptide(L)' 'MSVIILLIIIGIVVAGSFLAGFIWAVKSGQYDDTYSPAIRMLFDDAKPVKKKVMTRMKP' A
#
# COMPACT_ATOMS: atom_id res chain seq x y z
N MET A 1 -19.82 -29.06 -28.49
CA MET A 1 -18.35 -28.90 -28.58
C MET A 1 -17.87 -27.45 -28.59
N SER A 2 -18.63 -26.48 -29.12
CA SER A 2 -18.25 -25.06 -29.13
C SER A 2 -18.19 -24.40 -27.73
N VAL A 3 -19.11 -24.75 -26.83
CA VAL A 3 -19.20 -24.16 -25.48
C VAL A 3 -17.94 -24.44 -24.63
N ILE A 4 -17.33 -25.62 -24.79
CA ILE A 4 -16.11 -25.99 -24.06
C ILE A 4 -14.96 -25.04 -24.42
N ILE A 5 -14.80 -24.72 -25.71
CA ILE A 5 -13.76 -23.80 -26.19
C ILE A 5 -13.99 -22.39 -25.61
N LEU A 6 -15.24 -21.93 -25.56
CA LEU A 6 -15.59 -20.64 -24.96
C LEU A 6 -15.23 -20.60 -23.46
N LEU A 7 -15.55 -21.66 -22.71
CA LEU A 7 -15.25 -21.75 -21.29
C LEU A 7 -13.73 -21.77 -21.01
N ILE A 8 -12.95 -22.43 -21.86
CA ILE A 8 -11.48 -22.44 -21.74
C ILE A 8 -10.93 -21.02 -21.92
N ILE A 9 -11.38 -20.29 -22.94
CA ILE A 9 -10.91 -18.92 -23.19
C ILE A 9 -11.27 -18.01 -22.01
N ILE A 10 -12.51 -18.07 -21.53
CA ILE A 10 -12.95 -17.30 -20.36
C ILE A 10 -12.11 -17.65 -19.13
N GLY A 11 -11.83 -18.94 -18.89
CA GLY A 11 -10.98 -19.39 -17.79
C GLY A 11 -9.56 -18.82 -17.86
N ILE A 12 -8.94 -18.82 -19.05
CA ILE A 12 -7.61 -18.24 -19.27
C ILE A 12 -7.63 -16.72 -19.03
N VAL A 13 -8.66 -16.02 -19.51
CA VAL A 13 -8.80 -14.57 -19.31
C VAL A 13 -8.95 -14.25 -17.82
N VAL A 14 -9.79 -14.99 -17.10
CA VAL A 14 -9.98 -14.81 -15.65
C VAL A 14 -8.66 -15.07 -14.93
N ALA A 15 -8.01 -16.21 -15.15
CA ALA A 15 -6.73 -16.54 -14.53
C ALA A 15 -5.64 -15.50 -14.83
N GLY A 16 -5.54 -15.05 -16.08
CA GLY A 16 -4.60 -14.00 -16.50
C GLY A 16 -4.88 -12.66 -15.83
N SER A 17 -6.15 -12.27 -15.70
CA SER A 17 -6.54 -11.02 -15.04
C SER A 17 -6.19 -11.02 -13.55
N PHE A 18 -6.43 -12.14 -12.85
CA PHE A 18 -6.03 -12.32 -11.45
C PHE A 18 -4.51 -12.26 -11.28
N LEU A 19 -3.76 -12.92 -12.17
CA LEU A 19 -2.30 -12.89 -12.13
C LEU A 19 -1.75 -11.48 -12.40
N ALA A 20 -2.30 -10.77 -13.38
CA ALA A 20 -1.91 -9.40 -13.68
C ALA A 20 -2.20 -8.44 -12.52
N GLY A 21 -3.39 -8.56 -11.92
CA GLY A 21 -3.77 -7.80 -10.72
C GLY A 21 -2.85 -8.09 -9.53
N PHE A 22 -2.50 -9.37 -9.31
CA PHE A 22 -1.56 -9.77 -8.28
C PHE A 22 -0.16 -9.14 -8.49
N ILE A 23 0.40 -9.23 -9.70
CA ILE A 23 1.70 -8.64 -10.02
C ILE A 23 1.67 -7.11 -9.83
N TRP A 24 0.58 -6.45 -10.22
CA TRP A 24 0.41 -5.02 -10.02
C TRP A 24 0.40 -4.64 -8.54
N ALA A 25 -0.37 -5.35 -7.70
CA ALA A 25 -0.47 -5.11 -6.26
C ALA A 25 0.87 -5.32 -5.52
N VAL A 26 1.64 -6.35 -5.92
CA VAL A 26 2.99 -6.59 -5.38
C VAL A 26 3.95 -5.47 -5.81
N LYS A 27 3.92 -5.05 -7.07
CA LYS A 27 4.77 -3.96 -7.58
C LYS A 27 4.40 -2.59 -7.03
N SER A 28 3.13 -2.36 -6.69
CA SER A 28 2.67 -1.07 -6.14
C SER A 28 3.00 -0.89 -4.66
N GLY A 29 3.68 -1.85 -4.03
CA GLY A 29 4.05 -1.75 -2.61
C GLY A 29 2.85 -1.76 -1.66
N GLN A 30 1.70 -2.31 -2.08
CA GLN A 30 0.50 -2.35 -1.22
C GLN A 30 0.77 -3.11 0.09
N TYR A 31 1.76 -4.00 0.10
CA TYR A 31 2.18 -4.80 1.25
C TYR A 31 3.27 -4.14 2.10
N ASP A 32 3.76 -2.95 1.73
CA ASP A 32 4.85 -2.28 2.44
C ASP A 32 4.37 -1.58 3.72
N ASP A 33 3.07 -1.35 3.86
CA ASP A 33 2.46 -0.79 5.08
C ASP A 33 2.31 -1.87 6.17
N THR A 34 3.46 -2.31 6.67
CA THR A 34 3.59 -3.35 7.71
C THR A 34 3.39 -2.81 9.12
N TYR A 35 3.31 -1.48 9.28
CA TYR A 35 3.14 -0.81 10.57
C TYR A 35 1.71 -0.33 10.76
N SER A 36 1.01 -0.95 11.71
CA SER A 36 -0.35 -0.53 12.06
C SER A 36 -0.40 0.94 12.50
N PRO A 37 -1.42 1.70 12.09
CA PRO A 37 -1.59 3.11 12.45
C PRO A 37 -1.48 3.37 13.97
N ALA A 38 -1.99 2.45 14.79
CA ALA A 38 -1.95 2.57 16.25
C ALA A 38 -0.53 2.58 16.83
N ILE A 39 0.39 1.80 16.25
CA ILE A 39 1.77 1.70 16.70
C ILE A 39 2.54 2.96 16.30
N ARG A 40 2.31 3.46 15.08
CA ARG A 40 2.90 4.71 14.60
C ARG A 40 2.54 5.89 15.50
N MET A 41 1.27 5.99 15.90
CA MET A 41 0.79 7.05 16.79
C MET A 41 1.45 6.98 18.17
N LEU A 42 1.60 5.79 18.75
CA LEU A 42 2.21 5.59 20.07
C LEU A 42 3.67 6.04 20.14
N PHE A 43 4.42 5.92 19.03
CA PHE A 43 5.83 6.31 18.96
C PHE A 43 6.07 7.70 18.35
N ASP A 44 5.12 8.27 17.61
CA ASP A 44 5.23 9.65 17.09
C ASP A 44 5.16 10.71 18.21
N ASP A 45 4.42 10.42 19.29
CA ASP A 45 4.35 11.28 20.49
C ASP A 45 5.65 11.28 21.33
N ALA A 46 6.56 10.33 21.09
CA ALA A 46 7.83 10.22 21.80
C ALA A 46 8.96 11.07 21.18
N LYS A 47 8.70 11.80 20.07
CA LYS A 47 9.71 12.70 19.50
C LYS A 47 9.92 13.88 20.45
N PRO A 48 11.16 14.18 20.88
CA PRO A 48 11.42 15.35 21.69
C PRO A 48 11.00 16.57 20.88
N VAL A 49 10.06 17.35 21.42
CA VAL A 49 9.70 18.65 20.89
C VAL A 49 11.00 19.44 20.79
N LYS A 50 11.56 19.59 19.57
CA LYS A 50 12.58 20.60 19.30
C LYS A 50 11.89 21.92 19.56
N LYS A 51 11.99 22.41 20.80
CA LYS A 51 11.61 23.74 21.21
C LYS A 51 12.25 24.67 20.20
N LYS A 52 11.44 25.22 19.29
CA LYS A 52 11.86 26.29 18.38
C LYS A 52 12.16 27.46 19.30
N VAL A 53 13.41 27.55 19.76
CA VAL A 53 13.90 28.63 20.61
C VAL A 53 13.72 29.92 19.82
N MET A 54 12.61 30.59 20.08
CA MET A 54 12.49 32.02 20.28
C MET A 54 13.47 32.89 19.49
N THR A 55 13.38 32.89 18.15
CA THR A 55 13.86 34.00 17.32
C THR A 55 12.72 35.00 17.09
N ARG A 56 12.19 35.55 18.19
CA ARG A 56 11.38 36.76 18.16
C ARG A 56 11.77 37.67 19.33
N MET A 57 13.04 38.03 19.35
CA MET A 57 13.51 39.20 20.06
C MET A 57 14.77 39.69 19.35
N LYS A 58 14.58 40.50 18.31
CA LYS A 58 15.60 41.47 17.92
C LYS A 58 14.95 42.85 18.08
N PRO A 59 15.63 43.79 18.77
CA PRO A 59 15.18 45.17 18.91
C PRO A 59 15.08 45.86 17.54
#